data_AF-A0AA35LP54-F1
#
_entry.id   AF-A0AA35LP54-F1
#
_cell.length_a   1.000
_cell.length_b   1.000
_cell.length_c   1.000
_cell.angle_alpha   90.00
_cell.angle_beta   90.00
_cell.angle_gamma   90.00
#
_symmetry.space_group_name_H-M   'P 1'
#
loop_
_entity.id
_entity.type
_entity.pdbx_description
1 polymer ?
#
loop_
_entity_poly.entity_id
_entity_poly.type
_entity_poly.pdbx_seq_one_letter_code
_entity_poly.pdbx_strand_id
1 'polypeptide(L)' 'MAENTNPGNFANRPHEEVQDAASKGGQASHGGFASMDADKQREISSKGGFESSGSFEPGSEKAREAGRKGGSK' A
#
# COMPACT_ATOMS: atom_id res chain seq x y z
N MET A 1 2.94 19.39 12.74
CA MET A 1 3.17 18.14 11.99
C MET A 1 2.49 17.05 12.79
N ALA A 2 1.50 16.36 12.23
CA ALA A 2 0.79 15.32 12.98
C ALA A 2 1.76 14.14 13.18
N GLU A 3 2.28 14.00 14.39
CA GLU A 3 2.91 12.76 14.86
C GLU A 3 1.84 11.66 14.79
N ASN A 4 1.81 10.96 13.66
CA ASN A 4 0.89 9.85 13.48
C ASN A 4 1.46 8.66 14.22
N THR A 5 1.11 8.47 15.49
CA THR A 5 1.64 7.42 16.39
C THR A 5 1.14 6.01 16.06
N ASN A 6 0.63 5.76 14.85
CA ASN A 6 0.18 4.44 14.46
C ASN A 6 1.38 3.46 14.36
N PRO A 7 1.52 2.47 15.25
CA PRO A 7 2.68 1.59 15.25
C PRO A 7 2.80 0.75 13.97
N GLY A 8 1.73 0.61 13.20
CA GLY A 8 1.73 -0.10 11.91
C GLY A 8 2.27 0.72 10.73
N ASN A 9 2.52 2.02 10.90
CA ASN A 9 2.99 2.86 9.80
C ASN A 9 4.50 2.68 9.58
N PHE A 10 4.92 2.53 8.32
CA PHE A 10 6.35 2.43 7.97
C PHE A 10 7.17 3.66 8.39
N ALA A 11 6.53 4.83 8.48
CA ALA A 11 7.19 6.05 8.97
C ALA A 11 7.59 5.98 10.45
N ASN A 12 7.02 5.04 11.22
CA ASN A 12 7.31 4.83 12.64
C ASN A 12 8.23 3.62 12.89
N ARG A 13 8.80 3.04 11.83
CA ARG A 13 9.70 1.87 11.89
C ARG A 13 11.14 2.29 11.56
N PRO A 14 12.15 1.59 12.12
CA PRO A 14 13.54 1.85 11.78
C PRO A 14 13.79 1.59 10.28
N HIS A 15 14.64 2.42 9.67
CA HIS A 15 14.88 2.38 8.23
C HIS A 15 15.38 1.02 7.73
N GLU A 16 16.25 0.38 8.52
CA GLU A 16 16.80 -0.95 8.23
C GLU A 16 15.70 -2.02 8.13
N GLU A 17 14.72 -1.99 9.02
CA GLU A 17 13.60 -2.95 9.03
C GLU A 17 12.65 -2.72 7.84
N VAL A 18 12.43 -1.45 7.47
CA VAL A 18 11.67 -1.11 6.26
C VAL A 18 12.40 -1.58 5.00
N GLN A 19 13.71 -1.40 4.95
CA GLN A 19 14.55 -1.81 3.82
C GLN A 19 14.60 -3.34 3.67
N ASP A 20 14.76 -4.07 4.77
CA ASP A 20 14.72 -5.54 4.78
C ASP A 20 13.34 -6.07 4.34
N ALA A 21 12.25 -5.48 4.84
CA ALA A 21 10.90 -5.85 4.42
C ALA A 21 10.66 -5.60 2.93
N ALA A 22 11.12 -4.45 2.40
CA ALA A 22 11.04 -4.14 0.98
C ALA A 22 11.88 -5.10 0.13
N SER A 23 13.09 -5.43 0.59
CA SER A 23 14.00 -6.36 -0.09
C SER A 23 13.40 -7.77 -0.16
N LYS A 24 12.88 -8.29 0.96
CA LYS A 24 12.20 -9.59 1.01
C LYS A 24 10.96 -9.64 0.11
N GLY A 25 10.17 -8.56 0.08
CA GLY A 25 9.02 -8.45 -0.83
C GLY A 25 9.42 -8.45 -2.31
N GLY A 26 10.55 -7.81 -2.63
CA GLY A 26 11.14 -7.84 -3.97
C GLY A 26 11.66 -9.23 -4.36
N GLN A 27 12.34 -9.93 -3.45
CA GLN A 27 12.87 -11.28 -3.70
C GLN A 27 11.77 -12.33 -3.89
N ALA A 28 10.66 -12.21 -3.16
CA ALA A 28 9.51 -13.12 -3.31
C ALA A 28 8.77 -12.94 -4.64
N SER A 29 8.96 -11.80 -5.31
CA SER A 29 8.31 -11.49 -6.58
C SER A 29 9.24 -11.87 -7.74
N HIS A 30 8.85 -12.83 -8.58
CA HIS A 30 9.67 -13.40 -9.67
C HIS A 30 9.87 -12.45 -10.87
N GLY A 31 9.97 -11.15 -10.61
CA GLY A 31 9.77 -10.05 -11.55
C GLY A 31 8.75 -9.09 -10.96
N GLY A 32 9.18 -7.87 -10.64
CA GLY A 32 8.29 -6.84 -10.10
C GLY A 32 7.24 -6.41 -11.14
N PHE A 33 6.32 -5.53 -10.73
CA PHE A 33 5.31 -4.96 -11.63
C PHE A 33 5.93 -4.40 -12.92
N ALA A 34 7.09 -3.73 -12.81
CA ALA A 34 7.83 -3.17 -13.94
C ALA A 34 8.38 -4.22 -14.94
N SER A 35 8.53 -5.47 -14.51
CA SER A 35 9.03 -6.57 -15.35
C SER A 35 7.91 -7.39 -15.99
N MET A 36 6.64 -7.09 -15.70
CA MET A 36 5.50 -7.75 -16.35
C MET A 36 5.22 -7.18 -17.74
N ASP A 37 4.53 -7.96 -18.59
CA ASP A 37 4.03 -7.47 -19.89
C ASP A 37 3.13 -6.25 -19.75
N ALA A 38 3.25 -5.31 -20.68
CA ALA A 38 2.53 -4.03 -20.64
C ALA A 38 1.01 -4.20 -20.60
N ASP A 39 0.46 -5.18 -21.32
CA ASP A 39 -0.98 -5.47 -21.31
C ASP A 39 -1.45 -5.99 -19.95
N LYS A 40 -0.63 -6.83 -19.31
CA LYS A 40 -0.90 -7.36 -17.96
C LYS A 40 -0.79 -6.27 -16.90
N GLN A 41 0.19 -5.37 -17.02
CA GLN A 41 0.30 -4.19 -16.17
C GLN A 41 -0.96 -3.33 -16.28
N ARG A 42 -1.40 -3.04 -17.52
CA ARG A 42 -2.60 -2.24 -17.78
C ARG A 42 -3.85 -2.86 -17.19
N GLU A 43 -4.04 -4.18 -17.35
CA GLU A 43 -5.18 -4.88 -16.76
C GLU A 43 -5.20 -4.76 -15.23
N ILE A 44 -4.07 -4.97 -14.57
CA ILE A 44 -3.93 -4.86 -13.10
C ILE A 44 -4.20 -3.42 -12.65
N SER A 45 -3.62 -2.42 -13.33
CA SER A 45 -3.87 -1.00 -13.05
C SER A 45 -5.35 -0.63 -13.23
N SER A 46 -6.00 -1.14 -14.28
CA SER A 46 -7.43 -0.93 -14.52
C SER A 46 -8.30 -1.58 -13.44
N LYS A 47 -7.95 -2.78 -12.96
CA LYS A 47 -8.66 -3.45 -11.86
C LYS A 47 -8.56 -2.67 -10.55
N GLY A 48 -7.37 -2.16 -10.22
CA GLY A 48 -7.17 -1.33 -9.02
C GLY A 48 -8.03 -0.05 -9.00
N GLY A 49 -8.24 0.57 -10.16
CA GLY A 49 -9.14 1.73 -10.30
C GLY A 49 -10.62 1.37 -10.36
N PHE A 50 -10.96 0.13 -10.73
CA PHE A 50 -12.33 -0.36 -10.84
C PHE A 50 -12.88 -0.88 -9.50
N GLU A 51 -12.06 -1.57 -8.71
CA GLU A 51 -12.42 -2.03 -7.36
C GLU A 51 -12.33 -0.93 -6.29
N SER A 52 -11.46 0.06 -6.51
CA SER A 52 -11.48 1.27 -5.68
C SER A 52 -12.68 2.10 -6.08
N SER A 53 -13.64 2.31 -5.17
CA SER A 53 -14.84 3.13 -5.39
C SER A 53 -14.55 4.64 -5.57
N GLY A 54 -13.40 4.99 -6.15
CA GLY A 54 -12.83 6.33 -6.13
C GLY A 54 -12.06 6.63 -4.84
N SER A 55 -11.18 7.63 -4.93
CA SER A 55 -10.46 8.20 -3.79
C SER A 55 -11.46 8.53 -2.67
N PHE A 56 -11.19 8.10 -1.44
CA PHE A 56 -12.03 8.50 -0.33
C PHE A 56 -11.88 10.01 -0.11
N GLU A 57 -13.00 10.70 0.09
CA GLU A 57 -12.93 12.09 0.54
C GLU A 57 -12.17 12.16 1.87
N PRO A 58 -11.20 13.08 2.01
CA PRO A 58 -10.48 13.27 3.26
C PRO A 58 -11.44 13.48 4.43
N GLY A 59 -11.33 12.64 5.46
CA GLY A 59 -12.19 12.70 6.65
C GLY A 59 -13.52 11.93 6.55
N SER A 60 -13.85 11.36 5.40
CA SER A 60 -15.03 10.50 5.25
C SER A 60 -14.98 9.29 6.17
N GLU A 61 -16.16 8.81 6.58
CA GLU A 61 -16.29 7.62 7.44
C GLU A 61 -15.65 6.39 6.77
N LYS A 62 -15.82 6.24 5.46
CA LYS A 62 -15.18 5.19 4.66
C LYS A 62 -13.64 5.27 4.68
N ALA A 63 -13.06 6.47 4.56
CA ALA A 63 -11.60 6.65 4.70
C ALA A 63 -11.12 6.23 6.09
N ARG A 64 -11.85 6.63 7.13
CA ARG A 64 -11.55 6.30 8.53
C ARG A 64 -11.67 4.80 8.80
N GLU A 65 -12.70 4.15 8.27
CA GLU A 65 -12.91 2.71 8.41
C GLU A 65 -11.83 1.92 7.67
N ALA A 66 -11.52 2.28 6.42
CA ALA A 66 -10.44 1.67 5.64
C ALA A 66 -9.08 1.86 6.33
N GLY A 67 -8.79 3.06 6.85
CA GLY A 67 -7.58 3.34 7.62
C GLY A 67 -7.53 2.57 8.95
N ARG A 68 -8.65 2.48 9.67
CA ARG A 68 -8.76 1.68 10.91
C ARG A 68 -8.53 0.20 10.62
N LYS A 69 -9.16 -0.35 9.58
CA LYS A 69 -9.00 -1.76 9.16
C LYS A 69 -7.57 -2.06 8.69
N GLY A 70 -6.95 -1.15 7.94
CA GLY A 70 -5.57 -1.28 7.50
C GLY A 70 -4.55 -1.16 8.64
N GLY A 71 -4.87 -0.39 9.69
CA GLY A 71 -4.04 -0.19 10.87
C GLY A 71 -4.33 -1.14 12.05
N SER A 72 -5.39 -1.95 11.98
CA SER A 72 -5.69 -2.95 13.02
C SER A 72 -4.92 -4.24 12.73
N LYS A 73 -3.73 -4.32 13.32
CA LYS A 73 -3.02 -5.56 13.64
C LYS A 73 -2.47 -5.46 15.05
#